data_AF-A0A016S9M5-F1
#
_entry.id   AF-A0A016S9M5-F1
#
_cell.length_a   1.000
_cell.length_b   1.000
_cell.length_c   1.000
_cell.angle_alpha   90.00
_cell.angle_beta   90.00
_cell.angle_gamma   90.00
#
_symmetry.space_group_name_H-M   'P 1'
#
loop_
_entity.id
_entity.type
_entity.pdbx_description
1 polymer ?
#
loop_
_entity_poly.entity_id
_entity_poly.type
_entity_poly.pdbx_seq_one_letter_code
_entity_poly.pdbx_strand_id
1 'polypeptide(L)'
;MRQRRAARAAGNYQLTSELARRCREAIKEDLKERRAAVLAEAAEAGRSIRNTRRDFANRKTKMTALRHSDETTSSSGRVIQKVIYDFYSDLFGSHVHLPPYHLREDGYVIPSVLPSEVRHAIRSVKNRTGSDSNI
;
A
#
# COMPACT_ATOMS: atom_id res chain seq x y z
N MET A 1 30.02 -32.46 -2.09
CA MET A 1 29.00 -31.67 -2.82
C MET A 1 28.13 -30.75 -1.94
N ARG A 2 27.80 -31.08 -0.68
CA ARG A 2 26.94 -30.24 0.19
C ARG A 2 27.60 -28.94 0.70
N GLN A 3 28.88 -28.97 1.09
CA GLN A 3 29.60 -27.79 1.62
C GLN A 3 29.68 -26.62 0.63
N ARG A 4 29.93 -26.90 -0.67
CA ARG A 4 29.99 -25.84 -1.70
C ARG A 4 28.66 -25.12 -1.89
N ARG A 5 27.52 -25.81 -1.73
CA ARG A 5 26.18 -25.20 -1.79
C ARG A 5 25.89 -24.36 -0.55
N ALA A 6 26.30 -24.82 0.64
CA ALA A 6 26.16 -24.08 1.89
C ALA A 6 26.99 -22.78 1.90
N ALA A 7 28.25 -22.84 1.42
CA ALA A 7 29.11 -21.66 1.29
C ALA A 7 28.53 -20.62 0.31
N ARG A 8 27.96 -21.07 -0.82
CA ARG A 8 27.24 -20.19 -1.76
C ARG A 8 25.98 -19.58 -1.14
N ALA A 9 25.22 -20.35 -0.37
CA ALA A 9 24.02 -19.85 0.32
C ALA A 9 24.35 -18.82 1.41
N ALA A 10 25.41 -19.05 2.18
CA ALA A 10 25.91 -18.10 3.18
C ALA A 10 26.37 -16.78 2.55
N GLY A 11 27.10 -16.86 1.42
CA GLY A 11 27.49 -15.67 0.65
C GLY A 11 26.28 -14.89 0.11
N ASN A 12 25.28 -15.59 -0.44
CA ASN A 12 24.05 -14.95 -0.92
C ASN A 12 23.24 -14.29 0.20
N TYR A 13 23.19 -14.88 1.40
CA TYR A 13 22.53 -14.29 2.55
C TYR A 13 23.23 -13.00 3.00
N GLN A 14 24.57 -13.02 3.07
CA GLN A 14 25.37 -11.82 3.41
C GLN A 14 25.14 -10.70 2.39
N LEU A 15 25.23 -10.99 1.09
CA LEU A 15 24.99 -10.00 0.03
C LEU A 15 23.58 -9.40 0.11
N THR A 16 22.57 -10.24 0.38
CA THR A 16 21.17 -9.78 0.51
C THR A 16 20.98 -8.91 1.76
N SER A 17 21.62 -9.26 2.88
CA SER A 17 21.56 -8.48 4.11
C SER A 17 22.23 -7.11 3.97
N GLU A 18 23.35 -7.05 3.25
CA GLU A 18 24.08 -5.82 2.97
C GLU A 18 23.29 -4.92 2.03
N LEU A 19 22.68 -5.48 0.98
CA LEU A 19 21.78 -4.74 0.11
C LEU A 19 20.58 -4.17 0.89
N ALA A 20 19.94 -4.99 1.73
CA ALA A 20 18.82 -4.55 2.56
C ALA A 20 19.22 -3.45 3.56
N ARG A 21 20.44 -3.52 4.12
CA ARG A 21 21.01 -2.46 4.97
C ARG A 21 21.18 -1.17 4.19
N ARG A 22 21.84 -1.22 3.03
CA ARG A 22 22.03 -0.06 2.14
C ARG A 22 20.71 0.57 1.71
N CYS A 23 19.70 -0.23 1.37
CA CYS A 23 18.38 0.28 1.03
C CYS A 23 17.72 1.02 2.19
N ARG A 24 17.80 0.49 3.43
CA ARG A 24 17.26 1.17 4.61
C ARG A 24 17.98 2.49 4.90
N GLU A 25 19.29 2.52 4.74
CA GLU A 25 20.10 3.73 4.89
C GLU A 25 19.76 4.77 3.84
N ALA A 26 19.71 4.39 2.57
CA ALA A 26 19.34 5.27 1.47
C ALA A 26 17.94 5.89 1.67
N ILE A 27 16.93 5.09 2.04
CA ILE A 27 15.58 5.58 2.32
C ILE A 27 15.58 6.55 3.51
N LYS A 28 16.37 6.26 4.56
CA LYS A 28 16.46 7.13 5.74
C LYS A 28 17.06 8.49 5.38
N GLU A 29 18.10 8.52 4.56
CA GLU A 29 18.71 9.77 4.12
C GLU A 29 17.78 10.54 3.17
N ASP A 30 17.18 9.89 2.18
CA ASP A 30 16.19 10.50 1.28
C ASP A 30 15.03 11.14 2.05
N LEU A 31 14.50 10.47 3.08
CA LEU A 31 13.44 11.03 3.92
C LEU A 31 13.89 12.25 4.74
N LYS A 32 15.15 12.33 5.15
CA LYS A 32 15.68 13.52 5.83
C LYS A 32 15.86 14.66 4.85
N GLU A 33 16.41 14.38 3.68
CA GLU A 33 16.60 15.35 2.60
C GLU A 33 15.26 15.93 2.16
N ARG A 34 14.26 15.07 1.91
CA ARG A 34 12.91 15.51 1.56
C ARG A 34 12.27 16.35 2.65
N ARG A 35 12.48 16.00 3.92
CA ARG A 35 11.98 16.80 5.05
C ARG A 35 12.64 18.19 5.07
N ALA A 36 13.95 18.27 4.83
CA ALA A 36 14.65 19.55 4.77
C ALA A 36 14.14 20.41 3.60
N ALA A 37 14.01 19.82 2.41
CA ALA A 37 13.52 20.49 1.21
C ALA A 37 12.10 21.07 1.41
N VAL A 38 11.16 20.25 1.92
CA VAL A 38 9.78 20.70 2.18
C VAL A 38 9.70 21.86 3.18
N LEU A 39 10.62 21.92 4.15
CA LEU A 39 10.68 23.02 5.11
C LEU A 39 11.31 24.28 4.53
N ALA A 40 12.33 24.13 3.69
CA ALA A 40 12.91 25.24 2.93
C ALA A 40 11.86 25.85 1.99
N GLU A 41 11.14 25.04 1.21
CA GLU A 41 10.04 25.50 0.35
C GLU A 41 8.92 26.23 1.11
N ALA A 42 8.69 25.86 2.38
CA ALA A 42 7.74 26.57 3.22
C ALA A 42 8.29 27.91 3.71
N ALA A 43 9.58 27.97 4.05
CA ALA A 43 10.24 29.21 4.45
C ALA A 43 10.22 30.24 3.31
N GLU A 44 10.63 29.83 2.12
CA GLU A 44 10.63 30.67 0.91
C GLU A 44 9.23 31.16 0.55
N ALA A 45 8.21 30.32 0.71
CA ALA A 45 6.82 30.68 0.42
C ALA A 45 6.12 31.43 1.57
N GLY A 46 6.82 31.77 2.65
CA GLY A 46 6.22 32.43 3.83
C GLY A 46 5.15 31.58 4.54
N ARG A 47 5.16 30.26 4.36
CA ARG A 47 4.23 29.32 4.99
C ARG A 47 4.68 28.97 6.40
N SER A 48 3.71 28.63 7.26
CA SER A 48 4.01 28.22 8.64
C SER A 48 4.85 26.94 8.70
N ILE A 49 6.13 27.07 9.07
CA ILE A 49 7.06 25.96 9.27
C ILE A 49 6.50 24.91 10.25
N ARG A 50 5.83 25.35 11.32
CA ARG A 50 5.22 24.45 12.31
C ARG A 50 4.13 23.58 11.67
N ASN A 51 3.26 24.17 10.86
CA ASN A 51 2.20 23.43 10.19
C ASN A 51 2.74 22.50 9.11
N THR A 52 3.73 22.93 8.34
CA THR A 52 4.40 22.08 7.33
C THR A 52 5.07 20.86 7.97
N ARG A 53 5.77 21.03 9.11
CA ARG A 53 6.33 19.90 9.88
C ARG A 53 5.24 18.91 10.30
N ARG A 54 4.10 19.42 10.76
CA ARG A 54 2.96 18.60 11.18
C ARG A 54 2.35 17.87 10.00
N ASP A 55 2.10 18.55 8.89
CA ASP A 55 1.53 17.97 7.68
C ASP A 55 2.42 16.86 7.10
N PHE A 56 3.73 17.11 7.03
CA PHE A 56 4.70 16.08 6.60
C PHE A 56 4.68 14.84 7.51
N ALA A 57 4.55 15.03 8.84
CA ALA A 57 4.41 13.91 9.78
C ALA A 57 3.04 13.19 9.65
N ASN A 58 1.98 13.95 9.39
CA ASN A 58 0.64 13.41 9.16
C ASN A 58 0.57 12.60 7.87
N ARG A 59 1.19 13.06 6.77
CA ARG A 59 1.25 12.33 5.50
C ARG A 59 2.06 11.03 5.59
N LYS A 60 3.03 10.97 6.51
CA LYS A 60 3.74 9.72 6.85
C LYS A 60 2.84 8.71 7.56
N THR A 61 1.73 9.16 8.16
CA THR A 61 0.81 8.34 8.94
C THR A 61 -0.24 7.73 8.00
N LYS A 62 -0.35 6.40 7.96
CA LYS A 62 -1.54 5.74 7.38
C LYS A 62 -2.78 6.27 8.11
N MET A 63 -3.88 6.52 7.42
CA MET A 63 -5.11 7.06 8.01
C MET A 63 -5.48 6.33 9.32
N THR A 64 -5.18 6.98 10.46
CA THR A 64 -5.29 6.36 11.79
C THR A 64 -6.70 6.47 12.34
N ALA A 65 -7.53 7.37 11.81
CA ALA A 65 -8.93 7.53 12.17
C ALA A 65 -9.73 8.15 11.02
N LEU A 66 -10.98 7.72 10.87
CA LEU A 66 -11.95 8.33 9.96
C LEU A 66 -13.11 8.94 10.74
N ARG A 67 -13.65 10.02 10.20
CA ARG A 67 -14.92 10.60 10.65
C ARG A 67 -16.05 9.87 9.96
N HIS A 68 -16.98 9.35 10.75
CA HIS A 68 -18.24 8.84 10.27
C HIS A 68 -19.25 10.01 10.14
N SER A 69 -20.35 9.78 9.40
CA SER A 69 -21.38 10.77 9.10
C SER A 69 -22.18 11.23 10.33
N ASP A 70 -22.13 10.47 11.42
CA ASP A 70 -22.64 10.83 12.75
C ASP A 70 -21.66 11.73 13.55
N GLU A 71 -20.69 12.33 12.87
CA GLU A 71 -19.58 13.15 13.40
C GLU A 71 -18.60 12.40 14.32
N THR A 72 -18.80 11.10 14.56
CA THR A 72 -17.91 10.32 15.43
C THR A 72 -16.60 10.01 14.71
N THR A 73 -15.47 10.34 15.34
CA THR A 73 -14.12 10.02 14.81
C THR A 73 -13.62 8.71 15.43
N SER A 74 -13.40 7.68 14.61
CA SER A 74 -12.97 6.35 15.09
C SER A 74 -11.65 5.90 14.47
N SER A 75 -10.76 5.37 15.31
CA SER A 75 -9.48 4.76 14.93
C SER A 75 -9.54 3.23 14.78
N SER A 76 -10.71 2.62 14.99
CA SER A 76 -10.91 1.18 14.87
C SER A 76 -10.96 0.77 13.39
N GLY A 77 -10.10 -0.17 12.98
CA GLY A 77 -10.06 -0.67 11.60
C GLY A 77 -11.40 -1.21 11.09
N ARG A 78 -12.20 -1.85 11.95
CA ARG A 78 -13.56 -2.33 11.59
C ARG A 78 -14.51 -1.18 11.29
N VAL A 79 -14.43 -0.11 12.07
CA VAL A 79 -15.28 1.08 11.90
C VAL A 79 -14.86 1.86 10.66
N ILE A 80 -13.55 2.05 10.45
CA ILE A 80 -12.98 2.66 9.24
C ILE A 80 -13.42 1.89 7.99
N GLN A 81 -13.33 0.55 7.99
CA GLN A 81 -13.76 -0.29 6.87
C GLN A 81 -15.25 -0.11 6.56
N LYS A 82 -16.08 -0.06 7.61
CA LYS A 82 -17.53 0.17 7.46
C LYS A 82 -17.82 1.57 6.90
N VAL A 83 -17.19 2.63 7.42
CA VAL A 83 -17.34 4.01 6.90
C VAL A 83 -17.01 4.07 5.40
N ILE A 84 -15.93 3.42 4.99
CA ILE A 84 -15.52 3.37 3.58
C ILE A 84 -16.54 2.59 2.75
N TYR A 85 -17.00 1.44 3.26
CA TYR A 85 -17.98 0.61 2.57
C TYR A 85 -19.32 1.32 2.39
N ASP A 86 -19.84 1.96 3.45
CA ASP A 86 -21.08 2.72 3.44
C ASP A 86 -20.98 3.88 2.44
N PHE A 87 -19.86 4.64 2.47
CA PHE A 87 -19.60 5.72 1.51
C PHE A 87 -19.64 5.26 0.05
N TYR A 88 -18.98 4.15 -0.28
CA TYR A 88 -18.99 3.62 -1.65
C TYR A 88 -20.35 3.03 -2.03
N SER A 89 -21.05 2.43 -1.08
CA SER A 89 -22.39 1.90 -1.31
C SER A 89 -23.38 3.02 -1.62
N ASP A 90 -23.31 4.16 -0.94
CA ASP A 90 -24.14 5.33 -1.23
C ASP A 90 -23.76 5.97 -2.58
N LEU A 91 -22.46 6.07 -2.85
CA LEU A 91 -21.93 6.65 -4.09
C LEU A 91 -22.35 5.85 -5.34
N PHE A 92 -22.35 4.52 -5.26
CA PHE A 92 -22.70 3.65 -6.38
C PHE A 92 -24.15 3.12 -6.34
N GLY A 93 -24.81 3.17 -5.19
CA GLY A 93 -26.21 2.78 -5.01
C GLY A 93 -27.20 3.89 -5.34
N SER A 94 -26.76 5.16 -5.28
CA SER A 94 -27.48 6.26 -5.92
C SER A 94 -27.30 6.12 -7.43
N HIS A 95 -28.30 5.54 -8.09
CA HIS A 95 -28.37 5.48 -9.55
C HIS A 95 -28.30 6.90 -10.14
N VAL A 96 -27.09 7.36 -10.45
CA VAL A 96 -26.90 8.22 -11.62
C VAL A 96 -27.38 7.36 -12.77
N HIS A 97 -28.49 7.73 -13.40
CA HIS A 97 -28.78 7.28 -14.75
C HIS A 97 -27.64 7.81 -15.62
N LEU A 98 -26.53 7.09 -15.62
CA LEU A 98 -25.54 7.23 -16.66
C LEU A 98 -26.31 6.87 -17.94
N PRO A 99 -26.35 7.77 -18.94
CA PRO A 99 -26.80 7.36 -20.25
C PRO A 99 -26.00 6.10 -20.59
N PRO A 100 -26.62 5.07 -21.21
CA PRO A 100 -25.91 3.87 -21.59
C PRO A 100 -24.62 4.29 -22.27
N TYR A 101 -23.49 4.01 -21.61
CA TYR A 101 -22.20 4.11 -22.27
C TYR A 101 -22.34 3.14 -23.43
N HIS A 102 -22.45 3.69 -24.64
CA HIS A 102 -22.28 2.92 -25.85
C HIS A 102 -20.79 2.58 -25.88
N LEU A 103 -20.40 1.59 -25.08
CA LEU A 103 -19.21 0.81 -25.36
C LEU A 103 -19.43 0.36 -26.80
N ARG A 104 -18.69 0.97 -27.72
CA ARG A 104 -18.57 0.40 -29.05
C ARG A 104 -18.19 -1.06 -28.82
N GLU A 105 -18.85 -1.94 -29.55
CA GLU A 105 -18.48 -3.33 -29.62
C GLU A 105 -17.20 -3.45 -30.47
N ASP A 106 -16.14 -2.71 -30.13
CA ASP A 106 -14.81 -2.97 -30.64
C ASP A 106 -14.24 -4.20 -29.90
N GLY A 107 -14.87 -5.34 -30.17
CA GLY A 107 -14.25 -6.66 -30.27
C GLY A 107 -13.47 -7.20 -29.08
N TYR A 108 -13.53 -6.57 -27.89
CA TYR A 108 -12.83 -7.09 -26.73
C TYR A 108 -13.59 -8.29 -26.15
N VAL A 109 -13.40 -9.44 -26.81
CA VAL A 109 -13.77 -10.74 -26.28
C VAL A 109 -12.95 -10.93 -25.02
N ILE A 110 -13.59 -10.77 -23.87
CA ILE A 110 -13.05 -11.23 -22.60
C ILE A 110 -12.77 -12.72 -22.79
N PRO A 111 -11.50 -13.17 -22.77
CA PRO A 111 -11.20 -14.58 -22.93
C PRO A 111 -11.96 -15.34 -21.85
N SER A 112 -12.63 -16.42 -22.22
CA SER A 112 -13.31 -17.27 -21.25
C SER A 112 -12.25 -17.90 -20.33
N VAL A 113 -11.94 -17.23 -19.24
CA VAL A 113 -11.02 -17.77 -18.23
C VAL A 113 -11.74 -18.95 -17.61
N LEU A 114 -11.25 -20.15 -17.90
CA LEU A 114 -11.88 -21.36 -17.37
C LEU A 114 -11.69 -21.38 -15.86
N PRO A 115 -12.70 -21.80 -15.08
CA PRO A 115 -12.55 -21.96 -13.63
C PRO A 115 -11.33 -22.82 -13.23
N SER A 116 -10.86 -23.71 -14.11
CA SER A 116 -9.62 -24.48 -13.95
C SER A 116 -8.34 -23.63 -13.97
N GLU A 117 -8.26 -22.61 -14.83
CA GLU A 117 -7.11 -21.69 -14.90
C GLU A 117 -7.02 -20.82 -13.65
N VAL A 118 -8.18 -20.33 -13.17
CA VAL A 118 -8.26 -19.57 -11.91
C VAL A 118 -7.78 -20.42 -10.74
N ARG A 119 -8.27 -21.66 -10.64
CA ARG A 119 -7.81 -22.62 -9.60
C ARG A 119 -6.32 -22.92 -9.73
N HIS A 120 -5.81 -23.06 -10.94
CA HIS A 120 -4.39 -23.33 -11.16
C HIS A 120 -3.51 -22.15 -10.73
N ALA A 121 -3.88 -20.92 -11.07
CA ALA A 121 -3.16 -19.71 -10.66
C ALA A 121 -3.15 -19.53 -9.13
N ILE A 122 -4.31 -19.72 -8.47
CA ILE A 122 -4.42 -19.69 -7.01
C ILE A 122 -3.57 -20.79 -6.35
N ARG A 123 -3.50 -21.99 -6.95
CA ARG A 123 -2.64 -23.07 -6.46
C ARG A 123 -1.15 -22.82 -6.74
N SER A 124 -0.83 -22.10 -7.82
CA SER A 124 0.54 -21.81 -8.25
C SER A 124 1.21 -20.71 -7.43
N VAL A 125 0.44 -19.87 -6.73
CA VAL A 125 1.02 -18.91 -5.79
C VAL A 125 1.49 -19.66 -4.54
N LYS A 126 2.80 -19.62 -4.30
CA LYS A 126 3.43 -20.27 -3.16
C LYS A 126 3.00 -19.56 -1.87
N ASN A 127 2.17 -20.22 -1.06
CA ASN A 127 1.76 -19.69 0.24
C ASN A 127 3.00 -19.48 1.13
N ARG A 128 3.32 -18.21 1.39
CA ARG A 128 4.21 -17.84 2.49
C ARG A 128 3.38 -17.83 3.77
N THR A 129 3.18 -19.01 4.35
CA THR A 129 2.71 -19.16 5.72
C THR A 129 3.67 -20.10 6.43
N GLY A 130 4.64 -19.52 7.14
CA GLY A 130 5.32 -20.14 8.25
C GLY A 130 4.83 -19.44 9.51
N SER A 131 3.77 -19.96 10.10
CA SER A 131 3.45 -19.76 11.51
C SER A 131 4.43 -20.60 12.32
N ASP A 132 5.48 -19.99 12.85
CA ASP A 132 6.21 -20.54 13.99
C ASP A 132 5.57 -20.00 15.26
N SER A 133 4.50 -20.68 15.70
CA SER A 133 4.04 -20.66 17.07
C SER A 133 4.71 -21.83 17.80
N ASN A 134 5.78 -21.55 18.56
CA ASN A 134 6.27 -22.45 19.60
C ASN A 134 5.97 -21.80 20.96
N ILE A 135 5.19 -22.53 21.77
CA ILE A 135 5.28 -22.53 23.24
C ILE A 135 6.53 -23.33 23.60
#